data_AF-A0A834SHM9-F1
#
_entry.id   AF-A0A834SHM9-F1
#
_cell.length_a   1.000
_cell.length_b   1.000
_cell.length_c   1.000
_cell.angle_alpha   90.00
_cell.angle_beta   90.00
_cell.angle_gamma   90.00
#
_symmetry.space_group_name_H-M   'P 1'
#
loop_
_entity.id
_entity.type
_entity.pdbx_description
1 polymer ?
#
loop_
_entity_poly.entity_id
_entity_poly.type
_entity_poly.pdbx_seq_one_letter_code
_entity_poly.pdbx_strand_id
1 'polypeptide(L)'
;MRLKNRGFISSWCEQEKVLNHPSIGGFLTHCGWNSMTESLCAGVPMACWPFFADQQPNCRYACREWGIGIEIENDVKREEVEKLVIELMEGEKGKQMRERVLE
;
A
#
# COMPACT_ATOMS: atom_id res chain seq x y z
N MET A 1 9.67 0.18 18.65
CA MET A 1 10.48 1.42 18.78
C MET A 1 9.64 2.62 18.36
N ARG A 2 9.44 3.60 19.26
CA ARG A 2 8.69 4.83 18.95
C ARG A 2 9.63 5.86 18.31
N LEU A 3 9.26 6.37 17.14
CA LEU A 3 10.06 7.34 16.40
C LEU A 3 9.59 8.77 16.70
N LYS A 4 10.11 9.42 17.76
CA LYS A 4 9.90 10.86 18.07
C LYS A 4 8.49 11.40 17.73
N ASN A 5 7.44 10.64 18.08
CA ASN A 5 6.02 10.93 17.81
C ASN A 5 5.53 10.92 16.34
N ARG A 6 6.34 10.42 15.40
CA ARG A 6 6.00 10.31 13.97
C ARG A 6 5.70 8.90 13.49
N GLY A 7 5.96 7.88 14.31
CA GLY A 7 5.71 6.50 13.92
C GLY A 7 6.12 5.49 14.98
N PHE A 8 5.83 4.24 14.67
CA PHE A 8 6.15 3.08 15.51
C PHE A 8 6.70 1.95 14.64
N ILE A 9 7.86 1.43 15.00
CA ILE A 9 8.47 0.25 14.35
C ILE A 9 8.25 -0.95 15.26
N SER A 10 7.68 -2.02 14.72
CA SER A 10 7.51 -3.29 15.41
C SER A 10 8.10 -4.43 14.58
N SER A 11 8.54 -5.50 15.22
CA SER A 11 8.87 -6.75 14.51
C SER A 11 7.61 -7.47 14.01
N TRP A 12 6.46 -7.19 14.64
CA TRP A 12 5.17 -7.76 14.28
C TRP A 12 4.03 -6.84 14.72
N CYS A 13 2.93 -6.85 13.98
CA CYS A 13 1.68 -6.18 14.35
C CYS A 13 0.48 -7.02 13.92
N GLU A 14 -0.67 -6.77 14.53
CA GLU A 14 -1.96 -7.33 14.12
C GLU A 14 -2.42 -6.61 12.82
N GLN A 15 -1.85 -7.00 11.67
CA GLN A 15 -2.00 -6.29 10.39
C GLN A 15 -3.46 -6.02 10.03
N GLU A 16 -4.34 -7.02 10.13
CA GLU A 16 -5.76 -6.87 9.86
C GLU A 16 -6.41 -5.78 10.73
N LYS A 17 -6.11 -5.73 12.04
CA LYS A 17 -6.62 -4.68 12.93
C LYS A 17 -6.05 -3.31 12.58
N VAL A 18 -4.79 -3.26 12.16
CA VAL A 18 -4.18 -2.00 11.70
C VAL A 18 -4.89 -1.52 10.44
N LEU A 19 -5.03 -2.36 9.42
CA LEU A 19 -5.65 -2.01 8.14
C LEU A 19 -7.12 -1.57 8.30
N ASN A 20 -7.88 -2.21 9.20
CA ASN A 20 -9.25 -1.81 9.51
C ASN A 20 -9.37 -0.52 10.35
N HIS A 21 -8.25 0.08 10.78
CA HIS A 21 -8.30 1.32 11.56
C HIS A 21 -8.56 2.52 10.65
N PRO A 22 -9.53 3.40 10.96
CA PRO A 22 -9.94 4.51 10.08
C PRO A 22 -8.85 5.57 9.82
N SER A 23 -7.76 5.54 10.58
CA SER A 23 -6.60 6.42 10.36
C SER A 23 -5.62 5.90 9.30
N ILE A 24 -5.79 4.67 8.79
CA ILE A 24 -4.94 4.14 7.72
C ILE A 24 -5.42 4.71 6.38
N GLY A 25 -4.53 5.44 5.71
CA GLY A 25 -4.79 6.03 4.40
C GLY A 25 -4.20 5.24 3.22
N GLY A 26 -3.24 4.35 3.48
CA GLY A 26 -2.55 3.56 2.45
C GLY A 26 -1.65 2.48 3.06
N PHE A 27 -1.33 1.46 2.26
CA PHE A 27 -0.56 0.30 2.69
C PHE A 27 0.64 0.01 1.78
N LEU A 28 1.86 0.14 2.30
CA LEU A 28 3.06 -0.32 1.61
C LEU A 28 3.20 -1.83 1.79
N THR A 29 3.17 -2.58 0.68
CA THR A 29 3.14 -4.04 0.70
C THR A 29 4.03 -4.65 -0.38
N HIS A 30 4.50 -5.86 -0.10
CA HIS A 30 5.21 -6.69 -1.06
C HIS A 30 4.29 -7.44 -2.02
N CYS A 31 2.98 -7.19 -1.98
CA CYS A 31 1.98 -7.80 -2.86
C CYS A 31 1.77 -9.32 -2.64
N GLY A 32 2.01 -9.82 -1.42
CA GLY A 32 1.58 -11.16 -1.05
C GLY A 32 0.05 -11.25 -1.00
N TRP A 33 -0.52 -12.33 -1.54
CA TRP A 33 -1.97 -12.46 -1.74
C TRP A 33 -2.82 -12.21 -0.49
N ASN A 34 -2.40 -12.76 0.67
CA ASN A 34 -3.14 -12.59 1.93
C ASN A 34 -3.19 -11.11 2.35
N SER A 35 -2.04 -10.43 2.37
CA SER A 35 -1.98 -9.01 2.73
C SER A 35 -2.76 -8.12 1.76
N MET A 36 -2.77 -8.46 0.47
CA MET A 36 -3.59 -7.74 -0.51
C MET A 36 -5.08 -7.92 -0.26
N THR A 37 -5.49 -9.15 0.05
CA THR A 37 -6.90 -9.45 0.39
C THR A 37 -7.33 -8.68 1.63
N GLU A 38 -6.50 -8.64 2.69
CA GLU A 38 -6.79 -7.84 3.89
C GLU A 38 -6.91 -6.33 3.57
N SER A 39 -6.03 -5.79 2.72
CA SER A 39 -6.08 -4.39 2.29
C SER A 39 -7.35 -4.06 1.52
N LEU A 40 -7.75 -4.96 0.61
CA LEU A 40 -8.99 -4.86 -0.16
C LEU A 40 -10.22 -4.88 0.75
N CYS A 41 -10.30 -5.84 1.67
CA CYS A 41 -11.40 -5.92 2.62
C CYS A 41 -11.49 -4.69 3.54
N ALA A 42 -10.36 -4.06 3.84
CA ALA A 42 -10.31 -2.82 4.62
C ALA A 42 -10.54 -1.54 3.79
N GLY A 43 -10.65 -1.63 2.46
CA GLY A 43 -10.79 -0.46 1.60
C GLY A 43 -9.54 0.44 1.58
N VAL A 44 -8.35 -0.15 1.73
CA VAL A 44 -7.08 0.58 1.80
C VAL A 44 -6.29 0.42 0.48
N PRO A 45 -5.93 1.52 -0.21
CA PRO A 45 -5.13 1.45 -1.43
C PRO A 45 -3.66 1.13 -1.12
N MET A 46 -2.94 0.58 -2.11
CA MET A 46 -1.62 -0.01 -1.89
C MET A 46 -0.48 0.73 -2.59
N ALA A 47 0.65 0.89 -1.91
CA ALA A 47 1.96 1.08 -2.54
C ALA A 47 2.60 -0.31 -2.70
N CYS A 48 2.82 -0.72 -3.94
CA CYS A 48 3.20 -2.07 -4.31
C CYS A 48 4.71 -2.16 -4.57
N TRP A 49 5.41 -3.02 -3.82
CA TRP A 49 6.85 -3.23 -4.00
C TRP A 49 7.20 -4.73 -3.96
N PRO A 50 7.02 -5.47 -5.07
CA PRO A 50 7.12 -6.92 -5.11
C PRO A 50 8.57 -7.43 -5.15
N PHE A 51 8.80 -8.65 -4.63
CA PHE A 51 10.14 -9.26 -4.58
C PHE A 51 10.21 -10.65 -5.23
N PHE A 52 9.26 -11.57 -4.95
CA PHE A 52 9.37 -12.96 -5.41
C PHE A 52 8.02 -13.68 -5.59
N ALA A 53 8.06 -14.87 -6.21
CA ALA A 53 6.91 -15.75 -6.44
C ALA A 53 5.75 -15.05 -7.19
N ASP A 54 4.58 -14.97 -6.56
CA ASP A 54 3.36 -14.41 -7.12
C ASP A 54 3.26 -12.88 -6.94
N GLN A 55 4.22 -12.26 -6.26
CA GLN A 55 4.16 -10.84 -5.94
C GLN A 55 4.21 -9.96 -7.20
N GLN A 56 5.02 -10.32 -8.20
CA GLN A 56 5.11 -9.58 -9.46
C GLN A 56 3.78 -9.59 -10.25
N PRO A 57 3.15 -10.75 -10.52
CA PRO A 57 1.83 -10.75 -11.16
C PRO A 57 0.78 -10.03 -10.30
N ASN A 58 0.78 -10.22 -8.99
CA ASN A 58 -0.15 -9.54 -8.09
C ASN A 58 -0.01 -8.01 -8.16
N CYS A 59 1.22 -7.48 -8.10
CA CYS A 59 1.53 -6.06 -8.29
C CYS A 59 0.97 -5.55 -9.61
N ARG A 60 1.22 -6.27 -10.71
CA ARG A 60 0.73 -5.90 -12.04
C ARG A 60 -0.80 -5.78 -12.06
N TYR A 61 -1.52 -6.76 -11.50
CA TYR A 61 -2.97 -6.72 -11.42
C TYR A 61 -3.47 -5.53 -10.59
N ALA A 62 -2.91 -5.33 -9.39
CA ALA A 62 -3.29 -4.22 -8.52
C ALA A 62 -3.07 -2.85 -9.19
N CYS A 63 -1.94 -2.66 -9.84
CA CYS A 63 -1.55 -1.36 -10.40
C CYS A 63 -2.16 -1.08 -11.77
N ARG A 64 -2.29 -2.09 -12.64
CA ARG A 64 -2.67 -1.88 -14.05
C ARG A 64 -4.10 -2.30 -14.38
N GLU A 65 -4.57 -3.39 -13.79
CA GLU A 65 -5.89 -3.95 -14.13
C GLU A 65 -6.97 -3.43 -13.20
N TRP A 66 -6.72 -3.46 -11.89
CA TRP A 66 -7.68 -3.01 -10.88
C TRP A 66 -7.52 -1.51 -10.59
N GLY A 67 -6.29 -0.98 -10.70
CA GLY A 67 -5.98 0.42 -10.41
C GLY A 67 -6.24 0.77 -8.95
N ILE A 68 -5.90 -0.14 -8.05
CA ILE A 68 -6.03 -0.02 -6.58
C ILE A 68 -4.66 0.17 -5.90
N GLY A 69 -3.59 0.27 -6.69
CA GLY A 69 -2.25 0.49 -6.17
C GLY A 69 -1.30 1.21 -7.13
N ILE A 70 -0.16 1.60 -6.58
CA ILE A 70 0.93 2.28 -7.29
C ILE A 70 2.22 1.48 -7.08
N GLU A 71 2.89 1.14 -8.18
CA GLU A 71 4.14 0.36 -8.15
C GLU A 71 5.33 1.25 -7.78
N ILE A 72 6.17 0.78 -6.84
CA ILE A 72 7.48 1.34 -6.53
C ILE A 72 8.52 0.67 -7.43
N GLU A 73 9.30 1.47 -8.15
CA GLU A 73 10.37 0.97 -9.02
C GLU A 73 11.49 0.26 -8.23
N ASN A 74 12.19 -0.67 -8.90
CA ASN A 74 13.27 -1.44 -8.27
C ASN A 74 14.50 -0.58 -7.89
N ASP A 75 14.77 0.52 -8.63
CA ASP A 75 15.80 1.49 -8.27
C ASP A 75 15.24 2.51 -7.27
N VAL A 76 15.12 2.07 -6.01
CA VAL A 76 14.44 2.85 -4.96
C VAL A 76 15.25 4.09 -4.58
N LYS A 77 14.76 5.25 -5.01
CA LYS A 77 15.25 6.57 -4.61
C LYS A 77 14.28 7.22 -3.64
N ARG A 78 14.83 7.94 -2.66
CA ARG A 78 14.05 8.61 -1.62
C ARG A 78 13.00 9.55 -2.22
N GLU A 79 13.40 10.33 -3.22
CA GLU A 79 12.57 11.34 -3.86
C GLU A 79 11.39 10.71 -4.60
N GLU A 80 11.57 9.53 -5.19
CA GLU A 80 10.50 8.81 -5.87
C GLU A 80 9.53 8.18 -4.86
N VAL A 81 10.04 7.58 -3.78
CA VAL A 81 9.18 7.08 -2.69
C VAL A 81 8.36 8.20 -2.08
N GLU A 82 8.96 9.37 -1.85
CA GLU A 82 8.26 10.55 -1.31
C GLU A 82 7.09 10.97 -2.22
N LYS A 83 7.33 11.11 -3.53
CA LYS A 83 6.27 11.44 -4.51
C LYS A 83 5.15 10.41 -4.51
N LEU A 84 5.49 9.12 -4.48
CA LEU A 84 4.50 8.04 -4.50
C LEU A 84 3.64 8.04 -3.23
N VAL A 85 4.25 8.27 -2.06
CA VAL A 85 3.50 8.38 -0.79
C VAL A 85 2.59 9.60 -0.81
N ILE A 86 3.06 10.75 -1.29
CA ILE A 86 2.23 11.96 -1.42
C ILE A 86 1.05 11.70 -2.38
N GLU A 87 1.30 11.09 -3.56
CA GLU A 87 0.25 10.78 -4.53
C GLU A 87 -0.78 9.80 -3.98
N LEU A 88 -0.34 8.77 -3.24
CA LEU A 88 -1.24 7.79 -2.61
C LEU A 88 -2.12 8.43 -1.53
N MET A 89 -1.57 9.34 -0.73
CA MET A 89 -2.25 9.89 0.44
C MET A 89 -3.12 11.11 0.11
N GLU A 90 -2.66 11.99 -0.80
CA GLU A 90 -3.25 13.31 -1.07
C GLU A 90 -3.57 13.53 -2.55
N GLY A 91 -2.91 12.78 -3.44
CA GLY A 91 -3.02 12.93 -4.89
C GLY A 91 -4.35 12.43 -5.47
N GLU A 92 -4.59 12.82 -6.71
CA GLU A 92 -5.82 12.47 -7.43
C GLU A 92 -5.88 10.97 -7.73
N LYS A 93 -4.74 10.33 -8.05
CA LYS A 93 -4.71 8.88 -8.27
C LYS A 93 -5.00 8.12 -6.98
N GLY A 94 -4.48 8.59 -5.84
CA GLY A 94 -4.74 7.98 -4.54
C GLY A 94 -6.22 8.01 -4.16
N LYS A 95 -6.91 9.13 -4.44
CA LYS A 95 -8.37 9.24 -4.24
C LYS A 95 -9.13 8.25 -5.12
N GLN A 96 -8.80 8.17 -6.41
CA GLN A 96 -9.42 7.23 -7.34
C GLN A 96 -9.19 5.77 -6.92
N MET A 97 -7.99 5.43 -6.42
CA MET A 97 -7.72 4.09 -5.89
C MET A 97 -8.58 3.78 -4.68
N ARG A 98 -8.77 4.74 -3.77
CA ARG A 98 -9.62 4.58 -2.58
C ARG A 98 -11.09 4.37 -2.94
N GLU A 99 -11.57 5.02 -4.00
CA GLU A 99 -12.92 4.76 -4.53
C GLU A 99 -13.02 3.34 -5.08
N ARG A 100 -12.07 2.90 -5.91
CA ARG A 100 -12.06 1.57 -6.53
C ARG A 100 -11.94 0.40 -5.56
N VAL A 101 -11.24 0.55 -4.43
CA VAL A 101 -11.17 -0.51 -3.41
C VAL A 101 -12.48 -0.68 -2.63
N LEU A 102 -13.42 0.27 -2.76
CA LEU A 102 -14.73 0.24 -2.11
C LEU A 102 -15.88 -0.13 -3.07
N GLU A 103 -15.60 -0.25 -4.38
CA GLU A 103 -16.55 -0.71 -5.40
C GLU A 103 -16.84 -2.21 -5.30
#